data_AF-A0A2V8IV00-F1
#
_entry.id   AF-A0A2V8IV00-F1
#
_cell.length_a   1.000
_cell.length_b   1.000
_cell.length_c   1.000
_cell.angle_alpha   90.00
_cell.angle_beta   90.00
_cell.angle_gamma   90.00
#
_symmetry.space_group_name_H-M   'P 1'
#
loop_
_entity.id
_entity.type
_entity.pdbx_description
1 polymer ?
#
loop_
_entity_poly.entity_id
_entity_poly.type
_entity_poly.pdbx_seq_one_letter_code
_entity_poly.pdbx_strand_id
1 'polypeptide(L)' 'MGHRFRTSVILAAVVLFVVVAPLFGQAPAGKNWAPPKTPWGDPDLQGIYTSDDLMDTPIERPVEFGNRLYFTEKELQEA' A
#
# COMPACT_ATOMS: atom_id res chain seq x y z
N MET A 1 20.99 33.93 30.67
CA MET A 1 21.30 33.73 29.23
C MET A 1 21.35 32.24 28.83
N GLY A 2 20.45 31.35 29.29
CA GLY A 2 20.68 29.89 29.14
C GLY A 2 19.48 28.99 28.84
N HIS A 3 18.23 29.44 29.04
CA HIS A 3 17.08 28.58 28.79
C HIS A 3 16.71 28.47 27.30
N ARG A 4 16.78 29.58 26.55
CA ARG A 4 16.38 29.61 25.13
C ARG A 4 17.31 28.80 24.22
N PHE A 5 18.60 28.73 24.58
CA PHE A 5 19.58 27.92 23.85
C PHE A 5 19.41 26.42 24.13
N ARG A 6 19.18 26.05 25.39
CA ARG A 6 18.97 24.65 25.80
C ARG A 6 17.72 24.03 25.17
N THR A 7 16.64 24.80 25.05
CA THR A 7 15.42 24.35 24.37
C THR A 7 15.63 24.09 22.88
N SER A 8 16.41 24.93 22.19
CA SER A 8 16.70 24.74 20.76
C SER A 8 17.52 23.48 20.48
N VAL A 9 18.45 23.12 21.36
CA VAL A 9 19.28 21.90 21.20
C VAL A 9 18.46 20.63 21.45
N ILE A 10 17.60 20.61 22.47
CA ILE A 10 16.75 19.43 22.74
C ILE A 10 15.75 19.21 21.61
N LEU A 11 15.17 20.29 21.07
CA LEU A 11 14.33 20.22 19.88
C LEU A 11 15.10 19.64 18.69
N ALA A 12 16.34 20.07 18.46
CA ALA A 12 17.16 19.54 17.38
C ALA A 12 17.45 18.03 17.54
N ALA A 13 17.69 17.55 18.77
CA ALA A 13 17.95 16.13 19.03
C ALA A 13 16.71 15.24 18.88
N VAL A 14 15.54 15.70 19.32
CA VAL A 14 14.28 14.98 19.10
C VAL A 14 13.94 14.92 17.62
N VAL A 15 14.15 16.03 16.90
CA VAL A 15 13.98 16.08 15.45
C VAL A 15 14.91 15.08 14.78
N LEU A 16 16.17 15.00 15.20
CA LEU A 16 17.11 14.01 14.64
C LEU A 16 16.66 12.58 14.91
N PHE A 17 16.13 12.28 16.10
CA PHE A 17 15.69 10.93 16.46
C PHE A 17 14.47 10.49 15.65
N VAL A 18 13.50 11.38 15.44
CA VAL A 18 12.33 11.12 14.58
C VAL A 18 12.77 10.83 13.13
N VAL A 19 13.86 11.46 12.68
CA VAL A 19 14.36 11.30 11.31
C VAL A 19 15.00 9.93 11.06
N VAL A 20 15.58 9.28 12.06
CA VAL A 20 16.37 8.04 11.85
C VAL A 20 15.51 6.77 12.02
N ALA A 21 14.40 6.84 12.77
CA ALA A 21 13.52 5.70 13.02
C ALA A 21 12.98 4.93 11.78
N PRO A 22 12.57 5.56 10.66
CA PRO A 22 11.97 4.84 9.52
C PRO A 22 12.96 3.97 8.72
N LEU A 23 14.27 4.12 8.94
CA LEU A 23 15.29 3.30 8.29
C LEU A 23 15.27 1.84 8.73
N PHE A 24 14.70 1.54 9.91
CA PHE A 24 14.67 0.19 10.47
C PHE A 24 13.47 -0.66 10.01
N GLY A 25 12.57 -0.13 9.17
CA GLY A 25 11.31 -0.78 8.77
C GLY A 25 11.22 -1.28 7.32
N GLN A 26 12.31 -1.27 6.54
CA GLN A 26 12.24 -1.58 5.10
C GLN A 26 12.60 -3.04 4.80
N ALA A 27 11.68 -3.77 4.17
CA ALA A 27 11.89 -5.15 3.66
C ALA A 27 12.73 -5.16 2.36
N PRO A 28 13.47 -6.25 2.05
CA PRO A 28 14.27 -6.33 0.83
C PRO A 28 13.38 -6.38 -0.42
N ALA A 29 13.72 -5.56 -1.41
CA ALA A 29 12.98 -5.44 -2.67
C ALA A 29 13.01 -6.76 -3.47
N GLY A 30 11.84 -7.20 -3.96
CA GLY A 30 11.70 -8.35 -4.86
C GLY A 30 12.47 -8.18 -6.18
N LYS A 31 12.69 -9.29 -6.90
CA LYS A 31 13.47 -9.32 -8.16
C LYS A 31 13.07 -8.19 -9.10
N ASN A 32 14.06 -7.45 -9.60
CA ASN A 32 13.91 -6.31 -10.50
C ASN A 32 13.34 -6.74 -11.85
N TRP A 33 12.01 -6.85 -11.92
CA TRP A 33 11.31 -7.01 -13.18
C TRP A 33 11.42 -5.72 -13.99
N ALA A 34 11.86 -5.83 -15.24
CA ALA A 34 11.92 -4.71 -16.16
C ALA A 34 11.02 -5.01 -17.36
N PRO A 35 10.15 -4.08 -17.78
CA PRO A 35 9.30 -4.30 -18.94
C PRO A 35 10.17 -4.39 -20.21
N PRO A 36 9.75 -5.18 -21.23
CA PRO A 36 10.36 -5.11 -22.55
C PRO A 36 10.30 -3.68 -23.07
N LYS A 37 11.28 -3.29 -23.90
CA LYS A 37 11.36 -1.92 -24.43
C LYS A 37 11.17 -1.92 -25.95
N THR A 38 10.53 -0.88 -26.44
CA THR A 38 10.43 -0.56 -27.86
C THR A 38 11.81 -0.16 -28.42
N PRO A 39 12.01 -0.19 -29.76
CA PRO A 39 13.28 0.24 -30.39
C PRO A 39 13.69 1.69 -30.08
N TRP A 40 12.73 2.51 -29.67
CA TRP A 40 12.95 3.92 -29.32
C TRP A 40 13.15 4.12 -27.79
N GLY A 41 13.06 3.05 -26.99
CA GLY A 41 13.49 3.02 -25.58
C GLY A 41 12.37 3.00 -24.53
N ASP A 42 11.11 3.18 -24.93
CA ASP A 42 9.97 3.19 -24.01
C ASP A 42 9.51 1.78 -23.62
N PRO A 43 8.92 1.56 -22.42
CA PRO A 43 8.27 0.32 -22.04
C PRO A 43 7.21 -0.10 -23.06
N ASP A 44 7.29 -1.33 -23.53
CA ASP A 44 6.32 -1.92 -24.41
C ASP A 44 5.16 -2.49 -23.57
N LEU A 45 4.04 -1.75 -23.56
CA LEU A 45 2.81 -2.10 -22.86
C LEU A 45 1.76 -2.73 -23.79
N GLN A 46 2.18 -3.16 -24.99
CA GLN A 46 1.32 -3.87 -25.89
C GLN A 46 0.97 -5.25 -25.33
N GLY A 47 -0.23 -5.71 -25.62
CA GLY A 47 -0.74 -6.97 -25.11
C GLY A 47 -2.25 -7.03 -25.19
N ILE A 48 -2.78 -8.18 -24.80
CA ILE A 48 -4.21 -8.39 -24.68
C ILE A 48 -4.56 -8.18 -23.21
N TYR A 49 -5.37 -7.18 -22.93
CA TYR A 49 -5.97 -6.96 -21.61
C TYR A 49 -7.30 -7.70 -21.60
N THR A 50 -7.32 -8.90 -21.03
CA THR A 50 -8.54 -9.70 -20.94
C THR A 50 -9.27 -9.39 -19.63
N SER A 51 -10.59 -9.57 -19.66
CA SER A 51 -11.42 -9.62 -18.45
C SER A 51 -11.70 -11.07 -18.05
N ASP A 52 -10.88 -12.03 -18.52
CA ASP A 52 -11.10 -13.46 -18.31
C ASP A 52 -11.16 -13.79 -16.81
N ASP A 53 -10.33 -13.12 -16.00
CA ASP A 53 -10.29 -13.25 -14.54
C ASP A 53 -11.59 -12.77 -13.85
N LEU A 54 -12.46 -12.04 -14.56
CA LEU A 54 -13.73 -11.55 -14.04
C LEU A 54 -14.92 -12.43 -14.46
N MET A 55 -14.74 -13.41 -15.36
CA MET A 55 -15.84 -14.20 -15.93
C MET A 55 -16.63 -15.00 -14.91
N ASP A 56 -15.97 -15.47 -13.85
CA ASP A 56 -16.60 -16.23 -12.77
C ASP A 56 -17.11 -15.35 -11.62
N THR A 57 -16.91 -14.03 -11.69
CA THR A 57 -17.37 -13.11 -10.65
C THR A 57 -18.88 -12.90 -10.82
N PRO A 58 -19.72 -13.31 -9.84
CA PRO A 58 -21.16 -13.09 -9.94
C PRO A 58 -21.46 -11.58 -10.01
N ILE A 59 -22.31 -11.20 -10.96
CA ILE A 59 -22.74 -9.80 -11.13
C ILE A 59 -23.91 -9.42 -10.21
N GLU A 60 -24.58 -10.42 -9.66
CA GLU A 60 -25.69 -10.26 -8.72
C GLU A 60 -25.20 -10.42 -7.28
N ARG A 61 -25.84 -9.71 -6.35
CA ARG A 61 -25.57 -9.90 -4.92
C ARG A 61 -26.00 -11.33 -4.50
N PRO A 62 -25.18 -12.07 -3.74
CA PRO A 62 -25.57 -13.38 -3.22
C PRO A 62 -26.88 -13.33 -2.42
N VAL A 63 -27.74 -14.32 -2.63
CA VAL A 63 -29.10 -14.37 -2.07
C VAL A 63 -29.10 -14.35 -0.54
N GLU A 64 -28.07 -14.94 0.09
CA GLU A 64 -27.91 -14.96 1.56
C GLU A 64 -27.78 -13.57 2.20
N PHE A 65 -27.29 -12.58 1.45
CA PHE A 65 -27.14 -11.21 1.94
C PHE A 65 -28.36 -10.32 1.63
N GLY A 66 -29.14 -10.67 0.61
CA GLY A 66 -30.39 -9.98 0.28
C GLY A 66 -30.30 -8.44 0.30
N ASN A 67 -31.16 -7.80 1.08
CA ASN A 67 -31.22 -6.33 1.23
C ASN A 67 -30.43 -5.81 2.45
N ARG A 68 -29.69 -6.68 3.15
CA ARG A 68 -28.95 -6.27 4.34
C ARG A 68 -27.74 -5.42 3.93
N LEU A 69 -27.53 -4.34 4.67
CA LEU A 69 -26.44 -3.40 4.40
C LEU A 69 -25.13 -3.75 5.13
N TYR A 70 -25.20 -4.54 6.21
CA TYR A 70 -24.06 -4.80 7.09
C TYR A 70 -23.91 -6.28 7.46
N PHE A 71 -22.67 -6.73 7.65
CA PHE A 71 -22.35 -8.04 8.21
C PHE A 71 -22.62 -8.09 9.71
N THR A 72 -22.86 -9.28 10.23
CA THR A 72 -22.93 -9.49 11.68
C THR A 72 -21.53 -9.58 12.28
N GLU A 73 -21.42 -9.29 13.57
CA GLU A 73 -20.15 -9.30 14.28
C GLU A 73 -19.44 -10.66 14.21
N LYS A 74 -20.20 -11.76 14.24
CA LYS A 74 -19.65 -13.12 14.16
C LYS A 74 -19.10 -13.45 12.76
N GLU A 75 -19.79 -13.03 11.70
CA GLU A 75 -19.33 -13.23 10.31
C GLU A 75 -18.04 -12.45 10.02
N LEU A 76 -17.91 -11.24 10.57
CA LEU A 76 -16.71 -10.41 10.41
C LEU A 76 -15.47 -11.03 11.07
N GLN A 77 -15.67 -11.88 12.09
CA GLN A 77 -14.59 -12.55 12.80
C GLN A 77 -14.14 -13.87 12.15
N GLU A 78 -14.97 -14.46 11.27
CA GLU A 78 -14.71 -15.74 10.59
C GLU A 78 -14.25 -15.59 9.13
N ALA A 79 -14.29 -14.37 8.55
CA ALA A 79 -13.82 -14.04 7.20
C ALA A 79 -12.32 -13.72 7.15
#